data_AF-A0A7Y5Y9T8-F1
#
_entry.id   AF-A0A7Y5Y9T8-F1
#
_cell.length_a   1.000
_cell.length_b   1.000
_cell.length_c   1.000
_cell.angle_alpha   90.00
_cell.angle_beta   90.00
_cell.angle_gamma   90.00
#
_symmetry.space_group_name_H-M   'P 1'
#
loop_
_entity.id
_entity.type
_entity.pdbx_description
1 polymer ?
#
loop_
_entity_poly.entity_id
_entity_poly.type
_entity_poly.pdbx_seq_one_letter_code
_entity_poly.pdbx_strand_id
1 'polypeptide(L)'
;MLAALLLMTATGCTVTTKDPAYVPPAPLPPMEQLESAPLTDAKAFSSGTDVLSFITADRTIACSLTSARGEHVNLPYEQNNYSDAANNKLPIVPVAHCELATYPAPQPADIKDDCAGTHLGYLGGVALLSPDTARYGECRSGVTSMEGTYGPKGNKQGALTQLPVLAEGQNLERNGLRCSAYNRGVACGNVSAGVGFFVSPERYELIPGPDKSSGPPQPEGSKSP
;
A
#
# COMPACT_ATOMS: atom_id res chain seq x y z
N MET A 1 37.35 -21.57 62.58
CA MET A 1 36.78 -20.39 61.91
C MET A 1 37.31 -20.38 60.48
N LEU A 2 36.52 -20.90 59.53
CA LEU A 2 35.71 -20.15 58.53
C LEU A 2 36.62 -19.41 57.51
N ALA A 3 36.87 -20.00 56.34
CA ALA A 3 36.05 -19.92 55.12
C ALA A 3 36.39 -18.66 54.29
N ALA A 4 37.19 -18.83 53.24
CA ALA A 4 37.38 -17.84 52.18
C ALA A 4 37.07 -18.51 50.84
N LEU A 5 35.79 -18.53 50.47
CA LEU A 5 35.33 -18.92 49.13
C LEU A 5 35.57 -17.75 48.17
N LEU A 6 36.45 -17.97 47.19
CA LEU A 6 36.62 -17.13 46.01
C LEU A 6 35.45 -17.38 45.03
N LEU A 7 34.47 -16.49 45.02
CA LEU A 7 33.39 -16.45 44.03
C LEU A 7 33.86 -15.64 42.81
N MET A 8 34.42 -16.32 41.81
CA MET A 8 34.55 -15.74 40.47
C MET A 8 33.20 -15.87 39.75
N THR A 9 32.44 -14.78 39.70
CA THR A 9 31.23 -14.66 38.88
C THR A 9 31.63 -14.47 37.42
N ALA A 10 31.67 -15.56 36.66
CA ALA A 10 31.77 -15.51 35.21
C ALA A 10 30.44 -14.96 34.65
N THR A 11 30.38 -13.67 34.34
CA THR A 11 29.34 -13.09 33.48
C THR A 11 29.55 -13.61 32.07
N GLY A 12 28.93 -14.74 31.74
CA GLY A 12 28.90 -15.27 30.39
C GLY A 12 28.12 -14.33 29.48
N CYS A 13 28.82 -13.51 28.71
CA CYS A 13 28.24 -12.80 27.58
C CYS A 13 27.80 -13.84 26.55
N THR A 14 26.51 -14.15 26.48
CA THR A 14 25.97 -14.93 25.37
C THR A 14 26.06 -14.08 24.11
N VAL A 15 27.05 -14.36 23.25
CA VAL A 15 27.10 -13.81 21.90
C VAL A 15 26.08 -14.58 21.07
N THR A 16 24.95 -13.97 20.76
CA THR A 16 24.00 -14.51 19.78
C THR A 16 24.65 -14.43 18.41
N THR A 17 25.44 -15.43 18.03
CA THR A 17 25.96 -15.55 16.67
C THR A 17 24.81 -15.90 15.76
N LYS A 18 24.54 -15.08 14.73
CA LYS A 18 23.61 -15.43 13.65
C LYS A 18 24.02 -16.81 13.12
N ASP A 19 23.10 -17.77 13.20
CA ASP A 19 23.31 -19.10 12.63
C ASP A 19 23.56 -18.94 11.12
N PRO A 20 24.76 -19.28 10.61
CA PRO A 20 25.08 -19.14 9.20
C PRO A 20 24.27 -20.07 8.30
N ALA A 21 23.61 -21.10 8.86
CA ALA A 21 22.71 -21.98 8.14
C ALA A 21 21.23 -21.52 8.18
N TYR A 22 20.91 -20.49 8.97
CA TYR A 22 19.54 -20.00 9.06
C TYR A 22 19.14 -19.24 7.80
N VAL A 23 18.24 -19.83 7.03
CA VAL A 23 17.53 -19.17 5.93
C VAL A 23 16.17 -18.74 6.47
N PRO A 24 15.87 -17.43 6.51
CA PRO A 24 14.54 -16.97 6.89
C PRO A 24 13.49 -17.58 5.97
N PRO A 25 12.30 -17.94 6.48
CA PRO A 25 11.20 -18.36 5.63
C PRO A 25 10.87 -17.27 4.61
N ALA A 26 10.37 -17.69 3.46
CA ALA A 26 9.90 -16.75 2.45
C ALA A 26 8.81 -15.83 3.05
N PRO A 27 8.78 -14.55 2.67
CA PRO A 27 7.69 -13.67 3.05
C PRO A 27 6.34 -14.25 2.60
N LEU A 28 5.33 -14.16 3.46
CA LEU A 28 3.93 -14.44 3.12
C LEU A 28 3.47 -13.66 1.89
N PRO A 29 2.55 -14.24 1.09
CA PRO A 29 1.83 -13.51 0.05
C PRO A 29 1.14 -12.26 0.61
N PRO A 30 1.00 -11.17 -0.18
CA PRO A 30 0.46 -9.91 0.33
C PRO A 30 -0.94 -10.01 0.94
N MET A 31 -1.85 -10.80 0.36
CA MET A 31 -3.21 -10.99 0.91
C MET A 31 -3.20 -11.75 2.24
N GLU A 32 -2.42 -12.83 2.34
CA GLU A 32 -2.28 -13.60 3.59
C GLU A 32 -1.64 -12.76 4.70
N GLN A 33 -0.67 -11.91 4.34
CA GLN A 33 -0.08 -10.94 5.25
C GLN A 33 -1.13 -9.93 5.73
N LEU A 34 -1.94 -9.38 4.82
CA LEU A 34 -3.00 -8.44 5.18
C LEU A 34 -4.00 -9.08 6.13
N GLU A 35 -4.35 -10.35 5.96
CA GLU A 35 -5.26 -11.08 6.85
C GLU A 35 -4.69 -11.31 8.25
N SER A 36 -3.40 -11.62 8.35
CA SER A 36 -2.75 -12.06 9.59
C SER A 36 -2.14 -10.93 10.42
N ALA A 37 -1.74 -9.82 9.81
CA ALA A 37 -1.08 -8.74 10.53
C ALA A 37 -2.02 -7.98 11.50
N PRO A 38 -1.52 -7.56 12.67
CA PRO A 38 -2.31 -6.85 13.66
C PRO A 38 -2.77 -5.49 13.14
N LEU A 39 -4.02 -5.14 13.45
CA LEU A 39 -4.56 -3.81 13.21
C LEU A 39 -4.00 -2.80 14.22
N THR A 40 -3.49 -1.68 13.71
CA THR A 40 -3.05 -0.53 14.50
C THR A 40 -4.22 0.42 14.75
N ASP A 41 -4.17 1.17 15.86
CA ASP A 41 -5.12 2.25 16.14
C ASP A 41 -5.06 3.34 15.05
N ALA A 42 -6.16 3.47 14.30
CA ALA A 42 -6.31 4.43 13.21
C ALA A 42 -6.22 5.89 13.67
N LYS A 43 -6.48 6.19 14.95
CA LYS A 43 -6.51 7.58 15.45
C LYS A 43 -5.18 8.31 15.23
N ALA A 44 -4.06 7.61 15.38
CA ALA A 44 -2.73 8.19 15.18
C ALA A 44 -2.41 8.51 13.71
N PHE A 45 -3.21 7.98 12.78
CA PHE A 45 -3.00 8.08 11.33
C PHE A 45 -4.03 8.98 10.64
N SER A 46 -4.99 9.51 11.40
CA SER A 46 -6.06 10.36 10.88
C SER A 46 -5.54 11.78 10.59
N SER A 47 -5.81 12.26 9.37
CA SER A 47 -5.54 13.64 8.93
C SER A 47 -6.82 14.47 8.74
N GLY A 48 -7.93 14.02 9.34
CA GLY A 48 -9.28 14.56 9.20
C GLY A 48 -10.34 13.50 9.47
N THR A 49 -11.61 13.80 9.22
CA THR A 49 -12.70 12.83 9.46
C THR A 49 -12.61 11.60 8.56
N ASP A 50 -12.07 11.77 7.35
CA ASP A 50 -12.26 10.80 6.26
C ASP A 50 -10.99 10.35 5.55
N VAL A 51 -9.84 10.48 6.20
CA VAL A 51 -8.55 10.07 5.63
C VAL A 51 -7.68 9.47 6.72
N LEU A 52 -7.13 8.28 6.46
CA LEU A 52 -5.99 7.75 7.18
C LEU A 52 -4.77 7.79 6.26
N SER A 53 -3.66 8.33 6.73
CA SER A 53 -2.43 8.41 5.95
C SER A 53 -1.23 7.99 6.77
N PHE A 54 -0.28 7.33 6.12
CA PHE A 54 0.97 6.92 6.73
C PHE A 54 2.12 6.99 5.72
N ILE A 55 3.33 6.94 6.25
CA ILE A 55 4.56 6.74 5.48
C ILE A 55 5.34 5.55 6.04
N THR A 56 6.05 4.81 5.19
CA THR A 56 6.94 3.74 5.65
C THR A 56 8.11 4.29 6.46
N ALA A 57 8.72 3.45 7.31
CA ALA A 57 9.81 3.88 8.19
C ALA A 57 11.05 4.39 7.44
N ASP A 58 11.33 3.82 6.27
CA ASP A 58 12.39 4.25 5.35
C ASP A 58 12.00 5.46 4.47
N ARG A 59 10.74 5.91 4.58
CA ARG A 59 10.15 7.04 3.87
C ARG A 59 10.20 6.91 2.35
N THR A 60 10.11 5.68 1.85
CA THR A 60 10.09 5.40 0.41
C THR A 60 8.67 5.32 -0.15
N ILE A 61 7.66 5.07 0.69
CA ILE A 61 6.26 4.94 0.28
C ILE A 61 5.35 5.68 1.26
N ALA A 62 4.44 6.52 0.74
CA ALA A 62 3.34 7.10 1.51
C ALA A 62 2.00 6.61 0.97
N CYS A 63 1.08 6.31 1.86
CA CYS A 63 -0.22 5.78 1.50
C CYS A 63 -1.35 6.47 2.25
N SER A 64 -2.51 6.54 1.61
CA SER A 64 -3.74 7.06 2.20
C SER A 64 -4.91 6.11 1.95
N LEU A 65 -5.61 5.71 3.01
CA LEU A 65 -6.93 5.07 2.95
C LEU A 65 -8.00 6.18 3.00
N THR A 66 -8.53 6.50 1.84
CA THR A 66 -9.32 7.71 1.58
C THR A 66 -10.51 7.40 0.67
N SER A 67 -11.02 8.41 -0.04
CA SER A 67 -12.02 8.26 -1.08
C SER A 67 -11.64 9.04 -2.34
N ALA A 68 -12.23 8.62 -3.46
CA ALA A 68 -12.11 9.26 -4.75
C ALA A 68 -13.48 9.68 -5.29
N ARG A 69 -13.46 10.68 -6.17
CA ARG A 69 -14.59 11.16 -6.97
C ARG A 69 -14.14 11.25 -8.42
N GLY A 70 -14.50 10.25 -9.23
CA GLY A 70 -13.85 10.05 -10.52
C GLY A 70 -12.35 9.84 -10.33
N GLU A 71 -11.53 10.58 -11.08
CA GLU A 71 -10.06 10.52 -11.00
C GLU A 71 -9.47 11.38 -9.87
N HIS A 72 -10.30 12.06 -9.07
CA HIS A 72 -9.82 12.93 -8.00
C HIS A 72 -9.79 12.18 -6.67
N VAL A 73 -8.60 11.97 -6.11
CA VAL A 73 -8.38 11.31 -4.82
C VAL A 73 -8.23 12.36 -3.73
N ASN A 74 -8.89 12.17 -2.58
CA ASN A 74 -8.75 13.07 -1.43
C ASN A 74 -7.44 12.78 -0.66
N LEU A 75 -6.35 13.45 -1.04
CA LEU A 75 -5.04 13.30 -0.41
C LEU A 75 -4.72 14.51 0.49
N PRO A 76 -4.14 14.30 1.69
CA PRO A 76 -3.82 15.39 2.60
C PRO A 76 -2.47 16.07 2.30
N TYR A 77 -1.67 15.47 1.41
CA TYR A 77 -0.33 15.93 1.07
C TYR A 77 -0.18 16.39 -0.38
N GLU A 78 -1.25 16.31 -1.16
CA GLU A 78 -1.27 16.77 -2.55
C GLU A 78 -2.47 17.68 -2.78
N GLN A 79 -2.24 18.82 -3.41
CA GLN A 79 -3.32 19.71 -3.82
C GLN A 79 -4.07 19.07 -4.99
N ASN A 80 -5.37 18.87 -4.81
CA ASN A 80 -6.24 18.24 -5.79
C ASN A 80 -7.62 18.91 -5.84
N ASN A 81 -8.41 18.55 -6.84
CA ASN A 81 -9.73 19.12 -7.09
C ASN A 81 -10.87 18.29 -6.48
N TYR A 82 -10.59 17.41 -5.50
CA TYR A 82 -11.60 16.51 -4.92
C TYR A 82 -12.83 17.24 -4.37
N SER A 83 -12.59 18.39 -3.74
CA SER A 83 -13.61 19.21 -3.06
C SER A 83 -14.28 20.24 -3.98
N ASP A 84 -13.91 20.29 -5.26
CA ASP A 84 -14.50 21.23 -6.21
C ASP A 84 -16.00 20.97 -6.40
N ALA A 85 -16.78 22.04 -6.52
CA ALA A 85 -18.23 21.96 -6.66
C ALA A 85 -18.67 21.09 -7.86
N ALA A 86 -17.88 21.10 -8.94
CA ALA A 86 -18.13 20.28 -10.12
C ALA A 86 -18.03 18.78 -9.85
N ASN A 87 -17.19 18.37 -8.88
CA ASN A 87 -16.90 16.98 -8.53
C ASN A 87 -17.81 16.45 -7.41
N ASN A 88 -18.44 17.32 -6.63
CA ASN A 88 -19.38 16.94 -5.57
C ASN A 88 -20.58 16.11 -6.06
N LYS A 89 -20.90 16.15 -7.37
CA LYS A 89 -21.96 15.34 -7.99
C LYS A 89 -21.53 13.90 -8.29
N LEU A 90 -20.24 13.60 -8.25
CA LEU A 90 -19.70 12.28 -8.55
C LEU A 90 -19.86 11.36 -7.33
N PRO A 91 -20.04 10.04 -7.55
CA PRO A 91 -20.04 9.07 -6.47
C PRO A 91 -18.72 9.11 -5.69
N ILE A 92 -18.83 8.91 -4.37
CA ILE A 92 -17.68 8.74 -3.48
C ILE A 92 -17.34 7.26 -3.45
N VAL A 93 -16.11 6.92 -3.86
CA VAL A 93 -15.60 5.54 -3.88
C VAL A 93 -14.47 5.43 -2.85
N PRO A 94 -14.50 4.49 -1.89
CA PRO A 94 -13.38 4.28 -0.99
C PRO A 94 -12.18 3.74 -1.78
N VAL A 95 -11.00 4.32 -1.53
CA VAL A 95 -9.76 3.92 -2.21
C VAL A 95 -8.58 3.88 -1.25
N ALA A 96 -7.59 3.05 -1.55
CA ALA A 96 -6.26 3.17 -1.00
C ALA A 96 -5.31 3.64 -2.10
N HIS A 97 -4.60 4.74 -1.84
CA HIS A 97 -3.69 5.36 -2.79
C HIS A 97 -2.29 5.41 -2.19
N CYS A 98 -1.31 4.87 -2.89
CA CYS A 98 0.08 4.86 -2.46
C CYS A 98 0.97 5.53 -3.50
N GLU A 99 1.89 6.37 -3.05
CA GLU A 99 2.94 6.97 -3.87
C GLU A 99 4.31 6.48 -3.44
N LEU A 100 5.21 6.29 -4.40
CA LEU A 100 6.59 5.86 -4.18
C LEU A 100 7.57 6.97 -4.56
N ALA A 101 8.64 7.11 -3.77
CA ALA A 101 9.75 8.04 -4.05
C ALA A 101 10.65 7.55 -5.19
N THR A 102 10.76 6.23 -5.34
CA THR A 102 11.51 5.51 -6.38
C THR A 102 10.74 4.26 -6.71
N TYR A 103 10.67 3.90 -7.99
CA TYR A 103 9.72 2.88 -8.42
C TYR A 103 10.12 2.20 -9.74
N PRO A 104 9.67 0.96 -9.96
CA PRO A 104 9.79 0.29 -11.26
C PRO A 104 8.87 0.91 -12.30
N ALA A 105 9.23 0.79 -13.58
CA ALA A 105 8.34 1.14 -14.68
C ALA A 105 7.12 0.18 -14.70
N PRO A 106 5.93 0.66 -15.09
CA PRO A 106 4.79 -0.21 -15.34
C PRO A 106 5.11 -1.24 -16.42
N GLN A 107 4.64 -2.47 -16.24
CA GLN A 107 4.68 -3.49 -17.27
C GLN A 107 3.73 -3.10 -18.41
N PRO A 108 4.07 -3.41 -19.67
CA PRO A 108 3.23 -3.04 -20.81
C PRO A 108 1.77 -3.52 -20.72
N ALA A 109 1.53 -4.67 -20.09
CA ALA A 109 0.18 -5.23 -19.92
C ALA A 109 -0.70 -4.44 -18.94
N ASP A 110 -0.10 -3.66 -18.04
CA ASP A 110 -0.82 -2.87 -17.02
C ASP A 110 -1.12 -1.44 -17.49
N ILE A 111 -0.55 -1.03 -18.63
CA ILE A 111 -0.77 0.28 -19.24
C ILE A 111 -2.08 0.24 -20.02
N LYS A 112 -3.09 0.98 -19.55
CA LYS A 112 -4.45 0.95 -20.14
C LYS A 112 -4.65 1.90 -21.32
N ASP A 113 -3.80 2.91 -21.45
CA ASP A 113 -3.87 3.93 -22.49
C ASP A 113 -2.53 4.68 -22.60
N ASP A 114 -2.35 5.46 -23.65
CA ASP A 114 -1.20 6.36 -23.85
C ASP A 114 -1.45 7.79 -23.34
N CYS A 115 -2.29 7.89 -22.30
CA CYS A 115 -2.75 9.12 -21.70
C CYS A 115 -3.61 9.97 -22.63
N ALA A 116 -4.73 9.39 -23.09
CA ALA A 116 -5.70 10.03 -23.96
C ALA A 116 -5.09 10.55 -25.28
N GLY A 117 -4.18 9.79 -25.89
CA GLY A 117 -3.51 10.12 -27.15
C GLY A 117 -2.40 11.15 -27.02
N THR A 118 -2.03 11.55 -25.81
CA THR A 118 -1.03 12.62 -25.60
C THR A 118 0.41 12.10 -25.65
N HIS A 119 0.61 10.78 -25.57
CA HIS A 119 1.92 10.13 -25.50
C HIS A 119 2.84 10.70 -24.39
N LEU A 120 2.25 11.32 -23.36
CA LEU A 120 2.99 11.87 -22.21
C LEU A 120 3.66 10.78 -21.37
N GLY A 121 3.19 9.54 -21.52
CA GLY A 121 3.72 8.35 -20.88
C GLY A 121 2.96 7.97 -19.61
N TYR A 122 2.80 6.65 -19.42
CA TYR A 122 2.25 6.08 -18.20
C TYR A 122 3.41 5.87 -17.23
N LEU A 123 3.44 6.65 -16.14
CA LEU A 123 4.53 6.59 -15.17
C LEU A 123 4.14 5.72 -13.98
N GLY A 124 5.12 4.98 -13.46
CA GLY A 124 4.98 4.24 -12.22
C GLY A 124 4.93 5.15 -11.00
N GLY A 125 5.07 4.53 -9.83
CA GLY A 125 5.18 5.26 -8.57
C GLY A 125 3.86 5.66 -7.96
N VAL A 126 2.73 5.24 -8.54
CA VAL A 126 1.41 5.32 -7.93
C VAL A 126 0.74 3.95 -8.00
N ALA A 127 0.16 3.52 -6.89
CA ALA A 127 -0.76 2.39 -6.85
C ALA A 127 -2.09 2.83 -6.29
N LEU A 128 -3.16 2.44 -6.97
CA LEU A 128 -4.53 2.77 -6.60
C LEU A 128 -5.33 1.48 -6.46
N LEU A 129 -5.91 1.31 -5.27
CA LEU A 129 -6.87 0.25 -4.97
C LEU A 129 -8.25 0.87 -4.82
N SER A 130 -9.19 0.34 -5.58
CA SER A 130 -10.63 0.51 -5.41
C SER A 130 -11.25 -0.81 -4.92
N PRO A 131 -12.54 -0.87 -4.55
CA PRO A 131 -13.12 -2.06 -3.94
C PRO A 131 -13.00 -3.34 -4.78
N ASP A 132 -12.92 -3.24 -6.10
CA ASP A 132 -12.90 -4.38 -7.02
C ASP A 132 -11.73 -4.37 -8.01
N THR A 133 -10.90 -3.33 -8.03
CA THR A 133 -9.73 -3.26 -8.93
C THR A 133 -8.52 -2.61 -8.26
N ALA A 134 -7.34 -3.17 -8.54
CA ALA A 134 -6.06 -2.57 -8.24
C ALA A 134 -5.36 -2.15 -9.54
N ARG A 135 -4.64 -1.03 -9.51
CA ARG A 135 -3.92 -0.47 -10.66
C ARG A 135 -2.57 0.06 -10.21
N TYR A 136 -1.60 0.01 -11.12
CA TYR A 136 -0.28 0.57 -10.93
C TYR A 136 0.09 1.51 -12.08
N GLY A 137 0.61 2.66 -11.72
CA GLY A 137 0.95 3.78 -12.58
C GLY A 137 -0.25 4.67 -12.90
N GLU A 138 0.06 5.86 -13.41
CA GLU A 138 -0.91 6.87 -13.81
C GLU A 138 -0.43 7.71 -14.99
N CYS A 139 -1.39 8.37 -15.62
CA CYS A 139 -1.13 9.36 -16.65
C CYS A 139 -0.89 10.73 -16.03
N ARG A 140 0.35 11.20 -16.09
CA ARG A 140 0.71 12.50 -15.52
C ARG A 140 1.81 13.20 -16.28
N SER A 141 1.81 14.52 -16.19
CA SER A 141 2.93 15.39 -16.57
C SER A 141 3.66 15.87 -15.31
N GLY A 142 4.64 15.11 -14.83
CA GLY A 142 5.43 15.50 -13.67
C GLY A 142 5.75 14.36 -12.70
N VAL A 143 6.22 14.76 -11.52
CA VAL A 143 6.63 13.87 -10.42
C VAL A 143 5.53 13.79 -9.37
N THR A 144 5.40 12.66 -8.67
CA THR A 144 4.51 12.57 -7.49
C THR A 144 4.97 13.49 -6.36
N SER A 145 4.10 13.71 -5.38
CA SER A 145 4.52 14.35 -4.11
C SER A 145 5.66 13.56 -3.46
N MET A 146 5.57 12.22 -3.42
CA MET A 146 6.65 11.39 -2.86
C MET A 146 7.97 11.48 -3.62
N GLU A 147 7.96 11.50 -4.95
CA GLU A 147 9.17 11.68 -5.76
C GLU A 147 9.74 13.09 -5.57
N GLY A 148 8.89 14.11 -5.54
CA GLY A 148 9.27 15.50 -5.28
C GLY A 148 9.84 15.74 -3.89
N THR A 149 9.44 14.94 -2.88
CA THR A 149 9.92 15.10 -1.50
C THR A 149 11.12 14.20 -1.18
N TYR A 150 11.04 12.91 -1.53
CA TYR A 150 11.98 11.88 -1.11
C TYR A 150 12.73 11.19 -2.26
N GLY A 151 12.42 11.52 -3.52
CA GLY A 151 13.17 11.01 -4.67
C GLY A 151 14.61 11.56 -4.75
N PRO A 152 15.42 11.11 -5.73
CA PRO A 152 16.84 11.47 -5.84
C PRO A 152 17.13 12.98 -5.91
N LYS A 153 16.17 13.76 -6.40
CA LYS A 153 16.23 15.24 -6.50
C LYS A 153 15.22 15.92 -5.58
N GLY A 154 14.66 15.18 -4.63
CA GLY A 154 13.58 15.65 -3.79
C GLY A 154 14.02 16.71 -2.77
N ASN A 155 13.05 17.49 -2.29
CA ASN A 155 13.23 18.38 -1.16
C ASN A 155 12.46 17.85 0.05
N LYS A 156 13.12 17.65 1.19
CA LYS A 156 12.47 17.10 2.41
C LYS A 156 11.63 18.15 3.13
N GLN A 157 10.66 18.73 2.44
CA GLN A 157 9.76 19.78 2.91
C GLN A 157 8.32 19.39 2.55
N GLY A 158 7.35 20.01 3.23
CA GLY A 158 5.92 19.80 2.95
C GLY A 158 5.25 18.72 3.79
N ALA A 159 3.97 18.48 3.49
CA ALA A 159 3.05 17.68 4.31
C ALA A 159 3.48 16.21 4.48
N LEU A 160 4.16 15.63 3.48
CA LEU A 160 4.68 14.26 3.54
C LEU A 160 5.66 14.05 4.71
N THR A 161 6.40 15.09 5.11
CA THR A 161 7.34 15.00 6.24
C THR A 161 6.65 14.79 7.58
N GLN A 162 5.38 15.22 7.68
CA GLN A 162 4.55 15.18 8.88
C GLN A 162 3.69 13.91 8.97
N LEU A 163 3.71 13.06 7.95
CA LEU A 163 2.94 11.82 7.98
C LEU A 163 3.45 10.89 9.09
N PRO A 164 2.53 10.26 9.85
CA PRO A 164 2.88 9.27 10.86
C PRO A 164 3.47 8.03 10.20
N VAL A 165 4.44 7.42 10.87
CA VAL A 165 5.09 6.21 10.38
C VAL A 165 4.26 5.00 10.76
N LEU A 166 3.91 4.17 9.77
CA LEU A 166 3.38 2.82 10.03
C LEU A 166 4.56 1.86 10.17
N ALA A 167 4.66 1.19 11.31
CA ALA A 167 5.76 0.25 11.54
C ALA A 167 5.58 -1.01 10.66
N GLU A 168 6.70 -1.65 10.33
CA GLU A 168 6.67 -2.87 9.53
C GLU A 168 5.90 -4.00 10.25
N GLY A 169 5.08 -4.73 9.50
CA GLY A 169 4.18 -5.76 9.99
C GLY A 169 2.87 -5.25 10.58
N GLN A 170 2.60 -3.93 10.57
CA GLN A 170 1.34 -3.37 11.06
C GLN A 170 0.35 -3.09 9.94
N ASN A 171 -0.94 -3.23 10.26
CA ASN A 171 -2.04 -2.94 9.36
C ASN A 171 -2.80 -1.68 9.77
N LEU A 172 -3.27 -0.92 8.78
CA LEU A 172 -4.33 0.07 8.91
C LEU A 172 -5.51 -0.35 8.06
N GLU A 173 -6.71 -0.13 8.58
CA GLU A 173 -7.95 -0.49 7.90
C GLU A 173 -8.94 0.67 7.92
N ARG A 174 -9.61 0.88 6.80
CA ARG A 174 -10.75 1.80 6.68
C ARG A 174 -11.62 1.43 5.49
N ASN A 175 -12.94 1.50 5.69
CA ASN A 175 -13.94 1.28 4.62
C ASN A 175 -13.77 -0.06 3.87
N GLY A 176 -13.38 -1.12 4.58
CA GLY A 176 -13.16 -2.45 3.99
C GLY A 176 -11.85 -2.59 3.20
N LEU A 177 -11.01 -1.56 3.17
CA LEU A 177 -9.67 -1.60 2.60
C LEU A 177 -8.64 -1.67 3.73
N ARG A 178 -7.61 -2.48 3.53
CA ARG A 178 -6.52 -2.68 4.50
C ARG A 178 -5.19 -2.44 3.82
N CYS A 179 -4.27 -1.75 4.49
CA CYS A 179 -2.90 -1.54 4.04
C CYS A 179 -1.91 -1.94 5.14
N SER A 180 -0.79 -2.53 4.74
CA SER A 180 0.27 -3.03 5.60
C SER A 180 1.61 -2.47 5.14
N ALA A 181 2.42 -1.92 6.05
CA ALA A 181 3.84 -1.76 5.79
C ALA A 181 4.50 -3.14 5.93
N TYR A 182 5.04 -3.69 4.85
CA TYR A 182 5.45 -5.08 4.80
C TYR A 182 6.59 -5.32 3.82
N ASN A 183 7.61 -6.07 4.25
CA ASN A 183 8.71 -6.54 3.40
C ASN A 183 9.37 -5.39 2.61
N ARG A 184 9.69 -4.30 3.32
CA ARG A 184 10.22 -3.05 2.73
C ARG A 184 9.33 -2.43 1.64
N GLY A 185 8.05 -2.72 1.67
CA GLY A 185 7.04 -2.20 0.75
C GLY A 185 5.72 -1.95 1.47
N VAL A 186 4.66 -1.80 0.68
CA VAL A 186 3.29 -1.73 1.17
C VAL A 186 2.42 -2.71 0.40
N ALA A 187 1.67 -3.52 1.14
CA ALA A 187 0.54 -4.28 0.60
C ALA A 187 -0.75 -3.51 0.91
N CYS A 188 -1.64 -3.36 -0.06
CA CYS A 188 -3.00 -2.88 0.19
C CYS A 188 -4.01 -3.80 -0.49
N GLY A 189 -5.12 -4.10 0.16
CA GLY A 189 -6.14 -4.98 -0.38
C GLY A 189 -7.52 -4.78 0.20
N ASN A 190 -8.52 -5.10 -0.60
CA ASN A 190 -9.85 -5.44 -0.10
C ASN A 190 -9.82 -6.95 0.17
N VAL A 191 -9.57 -7.31 1.42
CA VAL A 191 -9.42 -8.70 1.88
C VAL A 191 -10.63 -9.54 1.49
N SER A 192 -11.84 -9.01 1.67
CA SER A 192 -13.08 -9.73 1.35
C SER A 192 -13.30 -9.95 -0.15
N ALA A 193 -12.77 -9.07 -1.00
CA ALA A 193 -12.89 -9.20 -2.45
C ALA A 193 -11.66 -9.87 -3.10
N GLY A 194 -10.63 -10.22 -2.32
CA GLY A 194 -9.41 -10.84 -2.84
C GLY A 194 -8.64 -9.98 -3.85
N VAL A 195 -8.87 -8.67 -3.87
CA VAL A 195 -8.20 -7.74 -4.79
C VAL A 195 -7.24 -6.85 -4.02
N GLY A 196 -6.07 -6.60 -4.60
CA GLY A 196 -5.04 -5.82 -3.92
C GLY A 196 -3.83 -5.52 -4.79
N PHE A 197 -2.84 -4.90 -4.17
CA PHE A 197 -1.52 -4.73 -4.74
C PHE A 197 -0.46 -4.89 -3.66
N PHE A 198 0.76 -5.17 -4.11
CA PHE A 198 1.99 -4.92 -3.37
C PHE A 198 2.86 -3.96 -4.16
N VAL A 199 3.49 -3.00 -3.49
CA VAL A 199 4.46 -2.08 -4.08
C VAL A 199 5.69 -1.95 -3.20
N SER A 200 6.86 -1.94 -3.84
CA SER A 200 8.15 -1.60 -3.25
C SER A 200 8.97 -0.79 -4.25
N PRO A 201 10.09 -0.18 -3.82
CA PRO A 201 11.02 0.47 -4.73
C PRO A 201 11.52 -0.41 -5.88
N GLU A 202 11.58 -1.73 -5.66
CA GLU A 202 12.15 -2.69 -6.60
C GLU A 202 11.12 -3.42 -7.46
N ARG A 203 9.87 -3.57 -6.99
CA ARG A 203 8.83 -4.31 -7.72
C ARG A 203 7.44 -3.86 -7.34
N TYR A 204 6.48 -4.24 -8.18
CA TYR A 204 5.06 -4.22 -7.81
C TYR A 204 4.40 -5.53 -8.22
N GLU A 205 3.26 -5.80 -7.62
CA GLU A 205 2.40 -6.94 -7.91
C GLU A 205 0.95 -6.45 -7.84
N LEU A 206 0.16 -6.76 -8.88
CA LEU A 206 -1.28 -6.54 -8.88
C LEU A 206 -1.97 -7.88 -8.63
N ILE A 207 -2.84 -7.91 -7.64
CA ILE A 207 -3.61 -9.09 -7.27
C ILE A 207 -5.03 -8.85 -7.80
N PRO A 208 -5.40 -9.47 -8.93
CA PRO A 208 -6.75 -9.38 -9.44
C PRO A 208 -7.70 -10.08 -8.47
N GLY A 209 -8.89 -9.53 -8.28
CA GLY A 209 -9.96 -10.26 -7.60
C GLY A 209 -10.30 -11.55 -8.36
N PRO A 210 -11.02 -12.49 -7.74
CA PRO A 210 -11.46 -13.70 -8.41
C PRO A 210 -12.27 -13.35 -9.65
N ASP A 211 -12.02 -14.07 -10.75
CA ASP A 211 -12.76 -13.87 -11.99
C ASP A 211 -14.26 -13.91 -11.72
N LYS A 212 -14.98 -12.84 -12.07
CA LYS A 212 -16.45 -12.85 -12.15
C LYS A 212 -16.87 -13.66 -13.39
N SER A 213 -16.49 -14.93 -13.49
CA SER A 213 -16.88 -15.82 -14.58
C SER A 213 -17.47 -17.12 -14.06
N SER A 214 -18.75 -17.06 -13.73
CA SER A 214 -19.81 -17.97 -14.18
C SER A 214 -21.04 -17.68 -13.31
N GLY A 215 -22.00 -16.95 -13.88
CA GLY A 215 -23.35 -17.01 -13.33
C GLY A 215 -23.80 -18.48 -13.24
N PRO A 216 -24.72 -18.83 -12.32
CA PRO A 216 -25.21 -20.20 -12.21
C PRO A 216 -25.61 -20.72 -13.60
N PRO A 217 -25.29 -21.97 -13.97
CA PRO A 217 -25.76 -22.52 -15.23
C PRO A 217 -27.27 -22.30 -15.33
N GLN A 218 -27.72 -21.60 -16.37
CA GLN A 218 -29.14 -21.42 -16.60
C GLN A 218 -29.77 -22.82 -16.66
N PRO A 219 -30.83 -23.10 -15.88
CA PRO A 219 -31.51 -24.38 -15.98
C PRO A 219 -32.04 -24.53 -17.41
N GLU A 220 -31.57 -25.57 -18.11
CA GLU A 220 -32.08 -25.93 -19.42
C GLU A 220 -33.60 -26.07 -19.33
N GLY A 221 -34.32 -25.24 -20.10
CA GLY A 221 -35.76 -25.30 -20.18
C GLY A 221 -36.20 -26.70 -20.59
N SER A 222 -37.06 -27.30 -19.77
CA SER A 222 -37.65 -28.61 -20.02
C SER A 222 -38.30 -28.65 -21.41
N LYS A 223 -37.77 -29.49 -22.31
CA LYS A 223 -38.52 -29.93 -23.48
C LYS A 223 -39.60 -30.89 -22.98
N SER A 224 -40.84 -30.40 -22.93
CA SER A 224 -42.01 -31.27 -22.78
C SER A 224 -42.40 -31.90 -24.13
N PRO A 225 -42.98 -33.11 -24.10
CA PRO A 225 -43.19 -34.01 -25.25
C PRO A 225 -44.22 -33.52 -26.27
#